data_AF-A0AAD7PK75-F1
#
_entry.id   AF-A0AAD7PK75-F1
#
_cell.length_a   1.000
_cell.length_b   1.000
_cell.length_c   1.000
_cell.angle_alpha   90.00
_cell.angle_beta   90.00
_cell.angle_gamma   90.00
#
_symmetry.space_group_name_H-M   'P 1'
#
loop_
_entity.id
_entity.type
_entity.pdbx_description
1 polymer ?
#
loop_
_entity_poly.entity_id
_entity_poly.type
_entity_poly.pdbx_seq_one_letter_code
_entity_poly.pdbx_strand_id
1 'polypeptide(L)'
;MDKETQILSRLAANHLYLAQFEPFRATLLALRTRNPVLARSILQTIVAHSGRFRNILWSSSCSSPAFLTYLSTLELLQFDNATSAWNLEPEALRLRAEFLLLVQNLITRISESIGMNKDLGSIETEKDVVNGNGNVEERAKQSKGVNGELDNCAKVLDGVLELGVRRLKADFDNDMDGSETGTSSAASIEQGDLMSLRTAILDHPDVFDAFCWNINRQIRGWEGYNTGLAIMLPRDEDAGVDLSEEEDVKVLSSIEKTVQLAHLDAMKERLKEGDVEGPVSHIRFLSP
;
A
#
# COMPACT_ATOMS: atom_id res chain seq x y z
N MET A 1 8.26 18.57 31.57
CA MET A 1 7.12 17.66 31.28
C MET A 1 6.53 17.22 32.61
N ASP A 2 5.24 17.42 32.83
CA ASP A 2 4.57 17.04 34.07
C ASP A 2 4.45 15.51 34.22
N LYS A 3 4.16 15.05 35.44
CA LYS A 3 4.12 13.61 35.78
C LYS A 3 3.03 12.86 35.03
N GLU A 4 1.89 13.49 34.76
CA GLU A 4 0.76 12.87 34.06
C GLU A 4 1.10 12.66 32.59
N THR A 5 1.69 13.66 31.92
CA THR A 5 2.20 13.55 30.55
C THR A 5 3.25 12.44 30.43
N GLN A 6 4.15 12.27 31.41
CA GLN A 6 5.12 11.17 31.42
C GLN A 6 4.45 9.79 31.52
N ILE A 7 3.43 9.65 32.37
CA ILE A 7 2.69 8.39 32.52
C ILE A 7 1.93 8.07 31.22
N LEU A 8 1.21 9.04 30.66
CA LEU A 8 0.48 8.88 29.40
C LEU A 8 1.41 8.54 28.24
N SER A 9 2.60 9.17 28.17
CA SER A 9 3.60 8.85 27.13
C SER A 9 4.09 7.41 27.23
N ARG A 10 4.37 6.92 28.45
CA ARG A 10 4.77 5.52 28.67
C ARG A 10 3.65 4.54 28.37
N LEU A 11 2.42 4.88 28.72
CA LEU A 11 1.25 4.05 28.44
C LEU A 11 0.99 3.97 26.92
N ALA A 12 1.13 5.09 26.20
CA ALA A 12 1.01 5.13 24.74
C ALA A 12 2.08 4.25 24.09
N ALA A 13 3.34 4.37 24.51
CA ALA A 13 4.43 3.51 24.02
C ALA A 13 4.17 2.02 24.27
N ASN A 14 3.63 1.65 25.44
CA ASN A 14 3.29 0.26 25.75
C ASN A 14 2.15 -0.27 24.88
N HIS A 15 1.08 0.49 24.67
CA HIS A 15 -0.03 0.06 23.81
C HIS A 15 0.37 0.00 22.34
N LEU A 16 1.26 0.89 21.90
CA LEU A 16 1.87 0.83 20.57
C LEU A 16 2.74 -0.43 20.41
N TYR A 17 3.58 -0.73 21.42
CA TYR A 17 4.40 -1.95 21.46
C TYR A 17 3.56 -3.22 21.35
N LEU A 18 2.37 -3.25 21.96
CA LEU A 18 1.44 -4.39 21.90
C LEU A 18 0.47 -4.35 20.69
N ALA A 19 0.63 -3.38 19.78
CA ALA A 19 -0.29 -3.15 18.66
C ALA A 19 -1.78 -3.07 19.08
N GLN A 20 -2.05 -2.50 20.26
CA GLN A 20 -3.39 -2.31 20.81
C GLN A 20 -3.90 -0.93 20.44
N PHE A 21 -4.42 -0.78 19.21
CA PHE A 21 -4.73 0.53 18.67
C PHE A 21 -5.78 1.32 19.48
N GLU A 22 -6.88 0.72 19.90
CA GLU A 22 -7.92 1.45 20.66
C GLU A 22 -7.43 1.95 22.04
N PRO A 23 -6.74 1.15 22.87
CA PRO A 23 -6.08 1.65 24.08
C PRO A 23 -5.02 2.72 23.81
N PHE A 24 -4.23 2.56 22.73
CA PHE A 24 -3.27 3.56 22.29
C PHE A 24 -3.95 4.89 21.94
N ARG A 25 -5.02 4.83 21.14
CA ARG A 25 -5.85 5.97 20.74
C ARG A 25 -6.46 6.69 21.95
N ALA A 26 -7.05 5.95 22.89
CA ALA A 26 -7.58 6.52 24.12
C ALA A 26 -6.50 7.26 24.93
N THR A 27 -5.29 6.70 24.99
CA THR A 27 -4.15 7.34 25.66
C THR A 27 -3.69 8.60 24.93
N LEU A 28 -3.67 8.59 23.59
CA LEU A 28 -3.36 9.77 22.78
C LEU A 28 -4.39 10.88 22.93
N LEU A 29 -5.69 10.55 23.03
CA LEU A 29 -6.74 11.54 23.28
C LEU A 29 -6.59 12.18 24.66
N ALA A 30 -6.27 11.40 25.69
CA ALA A 30 -5.94 11.93 27.01
C ALA A 30 -4.68 12.82 26.94
N LEU A 31 -3.63 12.36 26.26
CA LEU A 31 -2.38 13.10 26.08
C LEU A 31 -2.60 14.41 25.33
N ARG A 32 -3.47 14.43 24.31
CA ARG A 32 -3.84 15.63 23.54
C ARG A 32 -4.38 16.75 24.43
N THR A 33 -5.15 16.43 25.47
CA THR A 33 -5.66 17.44 26.40
C THR A 33 -4.58 18.07 27.28
N ARG A 34 -3.49 17.35 27.54
CA ARG A 34 -2.37 17.78 28.40
C ARG A 34 -1.23 18.41 27.62
N ASN A 35 -0.88 17.78 26.50
CA ASN A 35 0.20 18.16 25.62
C ASN A 35 -0.16 17.81 24.16
N PRO A 36 -0.92 18.69 23.47
CA PRO A 36 -1.37 18.44 22.09
C PRO A 36 -0.20 18.37 21.11
N VAL A 37 0.89 19.11 21.38
CA VAL A 37 2.10 19.09 20.55
C VAL A 37 2.73 17.70 20.57
N LEU A 38 2.92 17.11 21.76
CA LEU A 38 3.50 15.77 21.87
C LEU A 38 2.61 14.69 21.26
N ALA A 39 1.30 14.72 21.53
CA ALA A 39 0.37 13.76 20.94
C ALA A 39 0.37 13.82 19.41
N ARG A 40 0.39 15.03 18.84
CA ARG A 40 0.54 15.24 17.39
C ARG A 40 1.88 14.71 16.88
N SER A 41 2.99 15.04 17.55
CA SER A 41 4.32 14.57 17.14
C SER A 41 4.41 13.05 17.14
N ILE A 42 3.84 12.36 18.12
CA ILE A 42 3.80 10.88 18.14
C ILE A 42 3.09 10.35 16.88
N LEU A 43 1.92 10.89 16.55
CA LEU A 43 1.17 10.48 15.36
C LEU A 43 1.92 10.82 14.07
N GLN A 44 2.52 12.01 13.98
CA GLN A 44 3.33 12.42 12.84
C GLN A 44 4.51 11.48 12.63
N THR A 45 5.22 11.09 13.69
CA THR A 45 6.32 10.13 13.62
C THR A 45 5.85 8.77 13.12
N ILE A 46 4.72 8.26 13.62
CA ILE A 46 4.16 6.97 13.16
C ILE A 46 3.84 7.01 11.67
N VAL A 47 3.19 8.07 11.20
CA VAL A 47 2.83 8.23 9.79
C VAL A 47 4.08 8.40 8.91
N ALA A 48 5.05 9.21 9.33
CA ALA A 48 6.31 9.42 8.61
C ALA A 48 7.12 8.12 8.45
N HIS A 49 7.07 7.25 9.45
CA HIS A 49 7.73 5.95 9.43
C HIS A 49 6.87 4.83 8.81
N SER A 50 5.69 5.16 8.25
CA SER A 50 4.74 4.17 7.71
C SER A 50 4.43 3.03 8.70
N GLY A 51 4.38 3.35 10.00
CA GLY A 51 4.11 2.39 11.08
C GLY A 51 5.21 1.34 11.26
N ARG A 52 6.35 1.45 10.57
CA ARG A 52 7.43 0.46 10.57
C ARG A 52 8.36 0.64 11.75
N PHE A 53 7.99 0.04 12.88
CA PHE A 53 8.82 -0.01 14.08
C PHE A 53 9.26 -1.44 14.37
N ARG A 54 10.57 -1.63 14.66
CA ARG A 54 11.18 -2.96 14.86
C ARG A 54 10.60 -3.75 16.03
N ASN A 55 10.07 -3.06 17.04
CA ASN A 55 9.71 -3.67 18.33
C ASN A 55 8.20 -3.81 18.53
N ILE A 56 7.36 -3.73 17.50
CA ILE A 56 5.90 -3.90 17.67
C ILE A 56 5.51 -5.38 17.60
N LEU A 57 4.75 -5.83 18.60
CA LEU A 57 4.08 -7.12 18.63
C LEU A 57 2.71 -6.98 17.96
N TRP A 58 2.66 -7.21 16.65
CA TRP A 58 1.43 -7.13 15.85
C TRP A 58 0.31 -8.01 16.43
N SER A 59 -0.90 -7.49 16.42
CA SER A 59 -2.07 -8.11 17.04
C SER A 59 -3.25 -8.17 16.07
N SER A 60 -4.31 -8.90 16.40
CA SER A 60 -5.54 -8.87 15.58
C SER A 60 -6.20 -7.48 15.55
N SER A 61 -5.96 -6.64 16.56
CA SER A 61 -6.48 -5.26 16.60
C SER A 61 -5.70 -4.31 15.69
N CYS A 62 -4.44 -4.61 15.41
CA CYS A 62 -3.62 -3.89 14.46
C CYS A 62 -2.58 -4.85 13.87
N SER A 63 -2.89 -5.40 12.69
CA SER A 63 -2.21 -6.57 12.12
C SER A 63 -0.99 -6.24 11.28
N SER A 64 -0.78 -4.98 10.90
CA SER A 64 0.32 -4.59 10.03
C SER A 64 0.74 -3.13 10.20
N PRO A 65 1.98 -2.78 9.80
CA PRO A 65 2.45 -1.40 9.75
C PRO A 65 1.55 -0.48 8.91
N ALA A 66 1.07 -0.96 7.76
CA ALA A 66 0.20 -0.19 6.87
C ALA A 66 -1.15 0.13 7.54
N PHE A 67 -1.70 -0.82 8.30
CA PHE A 67 -2.94 -0.59 9.04
C PHE A 67 -2.74 0.37 10.22
N LEU A 68 -1.65 0.24 10.97
CA LEU A 68 -1.26 1.22 11.99
C LEU A 68 -1.12 2.63 11.40
N THR A 69 -0.47 2.74 10.25
CA THR A 69 -0.29 4.00 9.53
C THR A 69 -1.64 4.63 9.20
N TYR A 70 -2.52 3.87 8.56
CA TYR A 70 -3.83 4.36 8.16
C TYR A 70 -4.66 4.86 9.35
N LEU A 71 -4.76 4.04 10.40
CA LEU A 71 -5.50 4.41 11.62
C LEU A 71 -4.88 5.63 12.32
N SER A 72 -3.55 5.70 12.39
CA SER A 72 -2.84 6.85 12.96
C SER A 72 -3.03 8.11 12.12
N THR A 73 -3.09 8.00 10.79
CA THR A 73 -3.42 9.12 9.90
C THR A 73 -4.84 9.63 10.17
N LEU A 74 -5.84 8.76 10.31
CA LEU A 74 -7.21 9.17 10.61
C LEU A 74 -7.32 9.92 11.95
N GLU A 75 -6.54 9.52 12.96
CA GLU A 75 -6.49 10.22 14.25
C GLU A 75 -5.69 11.52 14.15
N LEU A 76 -4.57 11.53 13.41
CA LEU A 76 -3.73 12.71 13.18
C LEU A 76 -4.53 13.85 12.52
N LEU A 77 -5.36 13.53 11.53
CA LEU A 77 -6.18 14.51 10.81
C LEU A 77 -7.24 15.21 11.68
N GLN A 78 -7.46 14.75 12.92
CA GLN A 78 -8.30 15.43 13.91
C GLN A 78 -7.55 16.50 14.73
N PHE A 79 -6.25 16.69 14.50
CA PHE A 79 -5.41 17.70 15.14
C PHE A 79 -5.24 18.93 14.25
N ASP A 80 -5.07 20.08 14.89
CA ASP A 80 -4.67 21.30 14.18
C ASP A 80 -3.23 21.18 13.66
N ASN A 81 -3.01 21.65 12.42
CA ASN A 81 -1.72 21.55 11.72
C ASN A 81 -1.21 20.10 11.61
N ALA A 82 -2.12 19.14 11.42
CA ALA A 82 -1.83 17.71 11.28
C ALA A 82 -0.75 17.43 10.21
N THR A 83 -0.91 18.03 9.03
CA THR A 83 -0.11 17.77 7.83
C THR A 83 1.10 18.70 7.67
N SER A 84 1.40 19.54 8.67
CA SER A 84 2.45 20.56 8.58
C SER A 84 3.85 20.01 8.28
N ALA A 85 4.08 18.72 8.57
CA ALA A 85 5.35 18.05 8.32
C ALA A 85 5.56 17.62 6.86
N TRP A 86 4.51 17.65 6.05
CA TRP A 86 4.53 17.28 4.63
C TRP A 86 4.09 18.43 3.71
N ASN A 87 3.51 19.50 4.28
CA ASN A 87 2.87 20.57 3.51
C ASN A 87 1.80 20.05 2.51
N LEU A 88 1.12 18.97 2.89
CA LEU A 88 0.06 18.33 2.07
C LEU A 88 -1.33 18.74 2.54
N GLU A 89 -2.28 18.71 1.60
CA GLU A 89 -3.70 18.70 1.94
C GLU A 89 -4.07 17.46 2.78
N PRO A 90 -4.98 17.58 3.78
CA PRO A 90 -5.43 16.46 4.62
C PRO A 90 -5.82 15.21 3.83
N GLU A 91 -6.53 15.42 2.72
CA GLU A 91 -7.01 14.34 1.86
C GLU A 91 -5.87 13.64 1.12
N ALA A 92 -4.83 14.37 0.71
CA ALA A 92 -3.66 13.79 0.06
C ALA A 92 -2.89 12.88 1.02
N LEU A 93 -2.71 13.29 2.29
CA LEU A 93 -2.08 12.43 3.31
C LEU A 93 -2.92 11.18 3.58
N ARG A 94 -4.25 11.33 3.68
CA ARG A 94 -5.20 10.21 3.85
C ARG A 94 -5.06 9.20 2.71
N LEU A 95 -5.06 9.67 1.46
CA LEU A 95 -4.94 8.82 0.27
C LEU A 95 -3.59 8.10 0.20
N ARG A 96 -2.47 8.77 0.55
CA ARG A 96 -1.13 8.14 0.62
C ARG A 96 -1.06 7.05 1.70
N ALA A 97 -1.71 7.23 2.84
CA ALA A 97 -1.80 6.20 3.87
C ALA A 97 -2.73 5.03 3.48
N GLU A 98 -3.86 5.33 2.84
CA GLU A 98 -4.80 4.33 2.31
C GLU A 98 -4.16 3.49 1.20
N PHE A 99 -3.32 4.09 0.37
CA PHE A 99 -2.52 3.39 -0.64
C PHE A 99 -1.70 2.25 -0.04
N LEU A 100 -0.96 2.51 1.06
CA LEU A 100 -0.20 1.45 1.74
C LEU A 100 -1.09 0.31 2.21
N LEU A 101 -2.27 0.63 2.76
CA LEU A 101 -3.20 -0.36 3.26
C LEU A 101 -3.74 -1.26 2.13
N LEU A 102 -4.07 -0.66 0.99
CA LEU A 102 -4.56 -1.39 -0.19
C LEU A 102 -3.48 -2.31 -0.76
N VAL A 103 -2.23 -1.84 -0.88
CA VAL A 103 -1.10 -2.67 -1.34
C VAL A 103 -0.82 -3.80 -0.36
N GLN A 104 -0.80 -3.53 0.95
CA GLN A 104 -0.61 -4.56 1.97
C GLN A 104 -1.70 -5.64 1.92
N ASN A 105 -2.95 -5.25 1.69
CA ASN A 105 -4.08 -6.18 1.53
C ASN A 105 -3.90 -7.05 0.29
N LEU A 106 -3.44 -6.49 -0.84
CA LEU A 106 -3.09 -7.26 -2.04
C LEU A 106 -1.98 -8.27 -1.77
N ILE A 107 -0.89 -7.86 -1.12
CA ILE A 107 0.22 -8.75 -0.74
C ILE A 107 -0.27 -9.91 0.12
N THR A 108 -1.11 -9.63 1.13
CA THR A 108 -1.67 -10.66 2.01
C THR A 108 -2.53 -11.66 1.23
N ARG A 109 -3.45 -11.20 0.37
CA ARG A 109 -4.31 -12.09 -0.43
C ARG A 109 -3.53 -12.96 -1.40
N ILE A 110 -2.53 -12.40 -2.08
CA ILE A 110 -1.66 -13.15 -2.99
C ILE A 110 -0.85 -14.19 -2.20
N SER A 111 -0.33 -13.82 -1.03
CA SER A 111 0.42 -14.73 -0.16
C SER A 111 -0.46 -15.88 0.36
N GLU A 112 -1.71 -15.61 0.72
CA GLU A 112 -2.69 -16.63 1.10
C GLU A 112 -2.98 -17.58 -0.06
N SER A 113 -3.12 -17.07 -1.29
CA SER A 113 -3.25 -17.90 -2.50
C SER A 113 -2.05 -18.82 -2.71
N ILE A 114 -0.81 -18.33 -2.48
CA ILE A 114 0.40 -19.16 -2.51
C ILE A 114 0.37 -20.25 -1.43
N GLY A 115 -0.06 -19.90 -0.21
CA GLY A 115 -0.14 -20.83 0.92
C GLY A 115 -1.14 -21.96 0.68
N MET A 116 -2.36 -21.62 0.24
CA MET A 116 -3.41 -22.60 -0.08
C MET A 116 -2.98 -23.57 -1.20
N ASN A 117 -2.24 -23.09 -2.20
CA ASN A 117 -1.69 -23.93 -3.26
C ASN A 117 -0.63 -24.93 -2.77
N LYS A 118 0.14 -24.58 -1.72
CA LYS A 118 1.12 -25.49 -1.10
C LYS A 118 0.44 -26.57 -0.25
N ASP A 119 -0.64 -26.23 0.44
CA ASP A 119 -1.39 -27.18 1.29
C ASP A 119 -2.20 -28.19 0.46
N LEU A 120 -2.81 -27.76 -0.66
CA LEU A 120 -3.48 -28.67 -1.60
C LEU A 120 -2.50 -29.65 -2.27
N GLY A 121 -1.28 -29.21 -2.59
CA GLY A 121 -0.24 -30.07 -3.16
C GLY A 121 0.32 -31.12 -2.20
N SER A 122 0.12 -30.97 -0.88
CA SER A 122 0.59 -31.93 0.14
C SER A 122 -0.48 -32.95 0.54
N ILE A 123 -1.77 -32.66 0.33
CA ILE A 123 -2.89 -33.58 0.66
C ILE A 123 -3.13 -34.64 -0.44
N GLU A 124 -2.73 -34.39 -1.69
CA GLU A 124 -2.91 -35.36 -2.79
C GLU A 124 -1.93 -36.55 -2.77
N THR A 125 -1.02 -36.65 -1.79
CA THR A 125 -0.01 -37.73 -1.75
C THR A 125 -0.37 -38.98 -0.94
N GLU A 126 -1.54 -39.05 -0.30
CA GLU A 126 -1.89 -40.20 0.57
C GLU A 126 -2.98 -41.16 0.09
N LYS A 127 -3.57 -40.98 -1.10
CA LYS A 127 -4.49 -42.00 -1.66
C LYS A 127 -4.37 -42.11 -3.18
N ASP A 128 -3.50 -43.00 -3.64
CA ASP A 128 -3.80 -44.07 -4.61
C ASP A 128 -2.51 -44.59 -5.26
N VAL A 129 -1.89 -45.58 -4.60
CA VAL A 129 -0.94 -46.49 -5.25
C VAL A 129 -1.75 -47.53 -6.03
N VAL A 130 -2.32 -47.15 -7.19
CA VAL A 130 -2.67 -48.10 -8.25
C VAL A 130 -2.52 -47.45 -9.63
N ASN A 131 -1.33 -47.66 -10.22
CA ASN A 131 -1.11 -48.01 -11.62
C ASN A 131 -1.80 -47.15 -12.72
N GLY A 132 -1.04 -46.20 -13.29
CA GLY A 132 -1.37 -45.53 -14.55
C GLY A 132 -0.25 -44.59 -15.00
N ASN A 133 0.55 -45.02 -15.97
CA ASN A 133 1.56 -44.19 -16.64
C ASN A 133 0.89 -42.97 -17.31
N GLY A 134 1.23 -41.76 -16.86
CA GLY A 134 0.96 -40.51 -17.56
C GLY A 134 0.86 -39.29 -16.64
N ASN A 135 1.68 -38.26 -16.89
CA ASN A 135 1.48 -36.85 -16.50
C ASN A 135 1.86 -36.33 -15.10
N VAL A 136 2.64 -37.06 -14.28
CA VAL A 136 3.14 -36.50 -13.00
C VAL A 136 4.18 -35.39 -13.21
N GLU A 137 4.99 -35.47 -14.27
CA GLU A 137 6.07 -34.50 -14.53
C GLU A 137 5.57 -33.17 -15.15
N GLU A 138 4.49 -33.19 -15.95
CA GLU A 138 3.85 -31.96 -16.46
C GLU A 138 3.14 -31.19 -15.35
N ARG A 139 2.45 -31.90 -14.44
CA ARG A 139 1.71 -31.29 -13.33
C ARG A 139 2.63 -30.61 -12.30
N ALA A 140 3.81 -31.20 -12.05
CA ALA A 140 4.85 -30.60 -11.20
C ALA A 140 5.54 -29.38 -11.85
N LYS A 141 5.67 -29.34 -13.18
CA LYS A 141 6.18 -28.16 -13.91
C LYS A 141 5.16 -27.02 -13.91
N GLN A 142 3.87 -27.35 -14.03
CA GLN A 142 2.79 -26.37 -14.01
C GLN A 142 2.61 -25.72 -12.62
N SER A 143 2.65 -26.50 -11.52
CA SER A 143 2.55 -25.93 -10.16
C SER A 143 3.78 -25.09 -9.77
N LYS A 144 4.98 -25.46 -10.26
CA LYS A 144 6.19 -24.67 -10.05
C LYS A 144 6.20 -23.37 -10.87
N GLY A 145 5.57 -23.37 -12.05
CA GLY A 145 5.35 -22.16 -12.85
C GLY A 145 4.41 -21.17 -12.17
N VAL A 146 3.24 -21.63 -11.71
CA VAL A 146 2.24 -20.80 -11.02
C VAL A 146 2.79 -20.20 -9.72
N ASN A 147 3.53 -20.99 -8.92
CA ASN A 147 4.18 -20.46 -7.71
C ASN A 147 5.27 -19.43 -8.02
N GLY A 148 5.96 -19.55 -9.17
CA GLY A 148 6.93 -18.55 -9.61
C GLY A 148 6.29 -17.23 -10.05
N GLU A 149 5.13 -17.30 -10.71
CA GLU A 149 4.35 -16.12 -11.11
C GLU A 149 3.81 -15.34 -9.90
N LEU A 150 3.29 -16.05 -8.90
CA LEU A 150 2.80 -15.44 -7.66
C LEU A 150 3.94 -14.84 -6.81
N ASP A 151 5.12 -15.47 -6.78
CA ASP A 151 6.33 -14.92 -6.13
C ASP A 151 6.79 -13.63 -6.82
N ASN A 152 6.67 -13.55 -8.15
CA ASN A 152 6.95 -12.31 -8.88
C ASN A 152 5.91 -11.23 -8.57
N CYS A 153 4.61 -11.57 -8.49
CA CYS A 153 3.56 -10.63 -8.08
C CYS A 153 3.86 -10.00 -6.71
N ALA A 154 4.25 -10.82 -5.74
CA ALA A 154 4.59 -10.37 -4.38
C ALA A 154 5.76 -9.37 -4.41
N LYS A 155 6.84 -9.66 -5.15
CA LYS A 155 8.00 -8.75 -5.28
C LYS A 155 7.63 -7.41 -5.91
N VAL A 156 6.77 -7.42 -6.94
CA VAL A 156 6.31 -6.19 -7.59
C VAL A 156 5.49 -5.36 -6.61
N LEU A 157 4.55 -5.98 -5.89
CA LEU A 157 3.77 -5.28 -4.88
C LEU A 157 4.60 -4.78 -3.69
N ASP A 158 5.64 -5.50 -3.29
CA ASP A 158 6.60 -5.01 -2.29
C ASP A 158 7.29 -3.74 -2.79
N GLY A 159 7.71 -3.69 -4.07
CA GLY A 159 8.22 -2.48 -4.70
C GLY A 159 7.21 -1.33 -4.68
N VAL A 160 5.95 -1.61 -4.98
CA VAL A 160 4.84 -0.62 -4.92
C VAL A 160 4.61 -0.15 -3.47
N LEU A 161 4.76 -1.03 -2.48
CA LEU A 161 4.65 -0.68 -1.07
C LEU A 161 5.79 0.26 -0.65
N GLU A 162 7.03 -0.03 -1.05
CA GLU A 162 8.19 0.84 -0.78
C GLU A 162 8.06 2.21 -1.45
N LEU A 163 7.50 2.29 -2.65
CA LEU A 163 7.12 3.54 -3.30
C LEU A 163 6.17 4.36 -2.39
N GLY A 164 5.13 3.72 -1.85
CA GLY A 164 4.21 4.38 -0.92
C GLY A 164 4.88 4.86 0.37
N VAL A 165 5.81 4.07 0.92
CA VAL A 165 6.54 4.40 2.16
C VAL A 165 7.43 5.61 1.95
N ARG A 166 8.14 5.67 0.82
CA ARG A 166 8.96 6.83 0.47
C ARG A 166 8.11 8.09 0.35
N ARG A 167 6.92 8.00 -0.27
CA ARG A 167 5.99 9.11 -0.44
C ARG A 167 5.34 9.60 0.86
N LEU A 168 5.48 8.87 1.96
CA LEU A 168 4.99 9.24 3.29
C LEU A 168 6.08 9.80 4.21
N LYS A 169 7.35 9.85 3.79
CA LYS A 169 8.41 10.49 4.57
C LYS A 169 8.14 11.98 4.76
N ALA A 170 8.49 12.50 5.94
CA ALA A 170 8.29 13.91 6.31
C ALA A 170 9.59 14.71 6.24
N ASP A 171 9.51 16.03 6.13
CA ASP A 171 10.66 16.91 5.89
C ASP A 171 11.63 17.04 7.10
N PHE A 172 11.20 16.64 8.31
CA PHE A 172 12.03 16.73 9.52
C PHE A 172 12.99 15.54 9.72
N ASP A 173 12.96 14.52 8.86
CA ASP A 173 13.78 13.29 9.00
C ASP A 173 15.26 13.48 8.62
N ASN A 174 15.70 14.68 8.28
CA ASN A 174 17.10 14.94 7.90
C ASN A 174 18.12 14.79 9.05
N ASP A 175 17.68 14.76 10.32
CA ASP A 175 18.56 14.85 11.49
C ASP A 175 18.53 13.65 12.47
N MET A 176 17.77 12.58 12.19
CA MET A 176 17.70 11.39 13.07
C MET A 176 18.26 10.12 12.42
N ASP A 177 19.58 10.04 12.51
CA ASP A 177 20.38 8.82 12.75
C ASP A 177 20.75 7.90 11.58
N GLY A 178 22.05 7.60 11.54
CA GLY A 178 22.71 6.62 10.67
C GLY A 178 22.41 5.18 11.08
N SER A 179 21.12 4.83 11.20
CA SER A 179 20.67 3.45 11.27
C SER A 179 20.33 2.97 9.87
N GLU A 180 21.29 2.29 9.26
CA GLU A 180 21.10 1.36 8.14
C GLU A 180 19.79 0.57 8.31
N THR A 181 18.75 1.06 7.65
CA THR A 181 17.58 0.26 7.33
C THR A 181 17.54 0.39 5.83
N GLY A 182 18.06 -0.65 5.19
CA GLY A 182 18.46 -0.64 3.79
C GLY A 182 17.54 0.23 2.97
N THR A 183 18.11 1.27 2.38
CA THR A 183 17.65 1.79 1.11
C THR A 183 17.72 0.59 0.17
N SER A 184 16.72 -0.29 0.22
CA SER A 184 16.38 -1.09 -0.93
C SER A 184 16.12 -0.03 -1.97
N SER A 185 17.11 0.19 -2.84
CA SER A 185 16.93 0.95 -4.06
C SER A 185 15.57 0.51 -4.56
N ALA A 186 14.58 1.40 -4.53
CA ALA A 186 13.27 1.08 -5.06
C ALA A 186 13.57 0.63 -6.49
N ALA A 187 13.45 -0.67 -6.73
CA ALA A 187 13.64 -1.20 -8.07
C ALA A 187 12.69 -0.36 -8.92
N SER A 188 13.23 0.33 -9.92
CA SER A 188 12.42 1.09 -10.85
C SER A 188 11.35 0.14 -11.37
N ILE A 189 10.10 0.36 -10.94
CA ILE A 189 9.00 -0.54 -11.28
C ILE A 189 8.72 -0.31 -12.76
N GLU A 190 9.18 -1.23 -13.60
CA GLU A 190 8.96 -1.12 -15.03
C GLU A 190 7.57 -1.61 -15.38
N GLN A 191 7.02 -1.11 -16.50
CA GLN A 191 5.74 -1.59 -17.00
C GLN A 191 5.75 -3.10 -17.28
N GLY A 192 6.91 -3.65 -17.66
CA GLY A 192 7.09 -5.09 -17.86
C GLY A 192 6.91 -5.89 -16.56
N ASP A 193 7.33 -5.35 -15.43
CA ASP A 193 7.18 -6.01 -14.12
C ASP A 193 5.71 -6.06 -13.70
N LEU A 194 4.97 -4.96 -13.92
CA LEU A 194 3.54 -4.86 -13.62
C LEU A 194 2.71 -5.91 -14.39
N MET A 195 3.14 -6.34 -15.57
CA MET A 195 2.44 -7.38 -16.34
C MET A 195 2.36 -8.72 -15.60
N SER A 196 3.26 -8.99 -14.65
CA SER A 196 3.17 -10.17 -13.80
C SER A 196 1.90 -10.18 -12.94
N LEU A 197 1.33 -9.01 -12.62
CA LEU A 197 0.12 -8.86 -11.81
C LEU A 197 -1.16 -9.25 -12.55
N ARG A 198 -1.11 -9.52 -13.86
CA ARG A 198 -2.31 -9.73 -14.70
C ARG A 198 -3.24 -10.81 -14.14
N THR A 199 -2.70 -11.94 -13.68
CA THR A 199 -3.51 -13.01 -13.09
C THR A 199 -4.13 -12.55 -11.77
N ALA A 200 -3.33 -11.94 -10.89
CA ALA A 200 -3.80 -11.41 -9.61
C ALA A 200 -4.89 -10.32 -9.75
N ILE A 201 -4.82 -9.50 -10.81
CA ILE A 201 -5.82 -8.49 -11.14
C ILE A 201 -7.17 -9.13 -11.42
N LEU A 202 -7.18 -10.22 -12.19
CA LEU A 202 -8.42 -10.93 -12.53
C LEU A 202 -8.96 -11.75 -11.36
N ASP A 203 -8.10 -12.25 -10.47
CA ASP A 203 -8.49 -13.01 -9.28
C ASP A 203 -9.04 -12.11 -8.15
N HIS A 204 -8.57 -10.87 -8.07
CA HIS A 204 -8.95 -9.91 -7.02
C HIS A 204 -9.40 -8.55 -7.56
N PRO A 205 -10.40 -8.51 -8.47
CA PRO A 205 -10.74 -7.31 -9.22
C PRO A 205 -11.25 -6.17 -8.34
N ASP A 206 -12.03 -6.46 -7.29
CA ASP A 206 -12.58 -5.41 -6.41
C ASP A 206 -11.50 -4.69 -5.58
N VAL A 207 -10.41 -5.37 -5.23
CA VAL A 207 -9.30 -4.75 -4.48
C VAL A 207 -8.46 -3.88 -5.40
N PHE A 208 -8.20 -4.35 -6.63
CA PHE A 208 -7.52 -3.55 -7.65
C PHE A 208 -8.36 -2.36 -8.11
N ASP A 209 -9.68 -2.48 -8.15
CA ASP A 209 -10.60 -1.36 -8.43
C ASP A 209 -10.49 -0.25 -7.37
N ALA A 210 -10.58 -0.63 -6.09
CA ALA A 210 -10.36 0.31 -4.99
C ALA A 210 -8.96 0.94 -5.04
N PHE A 211 -7.94 0.16 -5.43
CA PHE A 211 -6.57 0.62 -5.58
C PHE A 211 -6.42 1.64 -6.73
N CYS A 212 -6.98 1.35 -7.90
CA CYS A 212 -7.03 2.29 -9.03
C CYS A 212 -7.79 3.56 -8.65
N TRP A 213 -8.92 3.46 -7.96
CA TRP A 213 -9.67 4.65 -7.54
C TRP A 213 -8.87 5.54 -6.57
N ASN A 214 -8.14 4.92 -5.64
CA ASN A 214 -7.23 5.63 -4.75
C ASN A 214 -6.09 6.32 -5.54
N ILE A 215 -5.45 5.61 -6.48
CA ILE A 215 -4.41 6.16 -7.35
C ILE A 215 -4.95 7.34 -8.15
N ASN A 216 -6.11 7.19 -8.78
CA ASN A 216 -6.67 8.23 -9.63
C ASN A 216 -6.91 9.53 -8.86
N ARG A 217 -7.41 9.42 -7.63
CA ARG A 217 -7.62 10.58 -6.76
C ARG A 217 -6.32 11.25 -6.35
N GLN A 218 -5.23 10.48 -6.17
CA GLN A 218 -3.91 11.07 -5.95
C GLN A 218 -3.39 11.80 -7.20
N ILE A 219 -3.58 11.22 -8.40
CA ILE A 219 -3.16 11.83 -9.67
C ILE A 219 -3.91 13.13 -9.95
N ARG A 220 -5.25 13.14 -9.81
CA ARG A 220 -6.05 14.37 -9.96
C ARG A 220 -5.69 15.43 -8.94
N GLY A 221 -5.32 15.02 -7.72
CA GLY A 221 -4.80 15.92 -6.71
C GLY A 221 -3.56 16.68 -7.18
N TRP A 222 -2.70 16.06 -7.99
CA TRP A 222 -1.54 16.72 -8.61
C TRP A 222 -1.90 17.65 -9.77
N GLU A 223 -2.91 17.31 -10.58
CA GLU A 223 -3.38 18.18 -11.68
C GLU A 223 -3.94 19.53 -11.18
N GLY A 224 -4.49 19.56 -9.96
CA GLY A 224 -4.96 20.78 -9.30
C GLY A 224 -3.87 21.81 -8.98
N TYR A 225 -2.61 21.37 -8.83
CA TYR A 225 -1.46 22.28 -8.63
C TYR A 225 -0.89 22.82 -9.94
N ASN A 226 -1.14 22.13 -11.06
CA ASN A 226 -0.67 22.52 -12.39
C ASN A 226 -1.71 23.29 -13.22
N THR A 227 -2.96 23.39 -12.75
CA THR A 227 -3.99 24.17 -13.44
C THR A 227 -3.88 25.64 -13.03
N GLY A 228 -3.08 26.39 -13.80
CA GLY A 228 -2.80 27.82 -13.63
C GLY A 228 -4.04 28.71 -13.63
N LEU A 229 -4.64 28.89 -12.45
CA LEU A 229 -5.62 29.94 -12.16
C LEU A 229 -5.53 30.47 -10.71
N ALA A 230 -4.37 30.32 -10.08
CA ALA A 230 -4.02 31.07 -8.89
C ALA A 230 -3.35 32.39 -9.31
N ILE A 231 -4.03 33.49 -8.98
CA ILE A 231 -3.73 34.89 -9.27
C ILE A 231 -2.27 35.23 -8.90
N MET A 232 -1.62 35.96 -9.82
CA MET A 232 -0.23 36.46 -9.79
C MET A 232 0.28 36.86 -8.39
N LEU A 233 1.22 36.07 -7.88
CA LEU A 233 2.31 36.53 -7.01
C LEU A 233 3.60 36.01 -7.65
N PRO A 234 4.63 36.85 -7.87
CA PRO A 234 5.92 36.36 -8.35
C PRO A 234 6.49 35.46 -7.25
N ARG A 235 6.42 34.15 -7.46
CA ARG A 235 7.13 33.17 -6.65
C ARG A 235 8.44 32.91 -7.40
N ASP A 236 9.55 33.09 -6.68
CA ASP A 236 10.90 32.89 -7.19
C ASP A 236 11.01 31.59 -8.01
N GLU A 237 11.71 31.70 -9.14
CA GLU A 237 11.87 30.70 -10.20
C GLU A 237 12.68 29.44 -9.78
N ASP A 238 12.65 29.07 -8.49
CA ASP A 238 13.47 27.97 -7.92
C ASP A 238 12.63 26.83 -7.33
N ALA A 239 11.31 26.82 -7.57
CA ALA A 239 10.47 25.65 -7.25
C ALA A 239 10.49 24.67 -8.43
N GLY A 240 11.64 24.02 -8.63
CA GLY A 240 11.72 22.83 -9.46
C GLY A 240 10.68 21.83 -8.99
N VAL A 241 9.78 21.41 -9.88
CA VAL A 241 8.96 20.21 -9.64
C VAL A 241 9.95 19.10 -9.31
N ASP A 242 9.83 18.54 -8.11
CA ASP A 242 10.73 17.50 -7.65
C ASP A 242 10.65 16.36 -8.67
N LEU A 243 11.73 16.11 -9.43
CA LEU A 243 11.72 15.13 -10.53
C LEU A 243 11.28 13.74 -10.04
N SER A 244 11.48 13.47 -8.75
CA SER A 244 10.99 12.26 -8.06
C SER A 244 9.45 12.16 -8.03
N GLU A 245 8.70 13.26 -7.90
CA GLU A 245 7.24 13.22 -7.86
C GLU A 245 6.64 12.91 -9.25
N GLU A 246 7.23 13.45 -10.32
CA GLU A 246 6.81 13.12 -11.70
C GLU A 246 7.05 11.65 -12.06
N GLU A 247 8.17 11.08 -11.61
CA GLU A 247 8.46 9.66 -11.76
C GLU A 247 7.45 8.80 -10.99
N ASP A 248 7.07 9.20 -9.78
CA ASP A 248 6.05 8.52 -8.99
C ASP A 248 4.69 8.54 -9.69
N VAL A 249 4.28 9.69 -10.25
CA VAL A 249 3.04 9.81 -11.04
C VAL A 249 3.06 8.82 -12.21
N LYS A 250 4.18 8.71 -12.93
CA LYS A 250 4.31 7.77 -14.06
C LYS A 250 4.16 6.32 -13.63
N VAL A 251 4.73 5.93 -12.48
CA VAL A 251 4.56 4.57 -11.93
C VAL A 251 3.10 4.33 -11.56
N LEU A 252 2.46 5.26 -10.85
CA LEU A 252 1.05 5.16 -10.48
C LEU A 252 0.13 5.04 -11.70
N SER A 253 0.32 5.88 -12.73
CA SER A 253 -0.42 5.77 -13.98
C SER A 253 -0.15 4.45 -14.72
N SER A 254 1.05 3.89 -14.59
CA SER A 254 1.39 2.60 -15.21
C SER A 254 0.67 1.43 -14.52
N ILE A 255 0.42 1.52 -13.21
CA ILE A 255 -0.41 0.57 -12.47
C ILE A 255 -1.84 0.60 -13.00
N GLU A 256 -2.48 1.78 -13.09
CA GLU A 256 -3.83 1.91 -13.63
C GLU A 256 -3.94 1.33 -15.05
N LYS A 257 -2.99 1.67 -15.92
CA LYS A 257 -2.94 1.15 -17.29
C LYS A 257 -2.80 -0.37 -17.33
N THR A 258 -2.01 -0.95 -16.44
CA THR A 258 -1.85 -2.41 -16.37
C THR A 258 -3.16 -3.10 -15.98
N VAL A 259 -3.90 -2.54 -15.02
CA VAL A 259 -5.22 -3.06 -14.62
C VAL A 259 -6.20 -2.98 -15.79
N GLN A 260 -6.25 -1.83 -16.49
CA GLN A 260 -7.09 -1.65 -17.67
C GLN A 260 -6.73 -2.64 -18.79
N LEU A 261 -5.44 -2.82 -19.09
CA LEU A 261 -4.96 -3.75 -20.11
C LEU A 261 -5.31 -5.20 -19.76
N ALA A 262 -5.16 -5.61 -18.49
CA ALA A 262 -5.54 -6.94 -18.04
C ALA A 262 -7.02 -7.24 -18.28
N HIS A 263 -7.90 -6.27 -17.97
CA HIS A 263 -9.33 -6.41 -18.22
C HIS A 263 -9.70 -6.33 -19.72
N LEU A 264 -9.06 -5.46 -20.50
CA LEU A 264 -9.25 -5.41 -21.95
C LEU A 264 -8.86 -6.71 -22.64
N ASP A 265 -7.74 -7.30 -22.25
CA ASP A 265 -7.32 -8.58 -22.80
C ASP A 265 -8.29 -9.70 -22.41
N ALA A 266 -8.78 -9.71 -21.16
CA ALA A 266 -9.79 -10.67 -20.72
C ALA A 266 -11.10 -10.54 -21.52
N MET A 267 -11.57 -9.30 -21.77
CA MET A 267 -12.72 -9.04 -22.66
C MET A 267 -12.48 -9.59 -24.07
N LYS A 268 -11.28 -9.38 -24.61
CA LYS A 268 -10.92 -9.84 -25.95
C LYS A 268 -10.94 -11.37 -26.05
N GLU A 269 -10.45 -12.08 -25.05
CA GLU A 269 -10.52 -13.56 -25.05
C GLU A 269 -11.97 -14.05 -24.92
N ARG A 270 -12.79 -13.47 -24.04
CA ARG A 270 -14.21 -13.80 -23.90
C ARG A 270 -15.01 -13.60 -25.18
N LEU A 271 -14.74 -12.51 -25.90
CA LEU A 271 -15.36 -12.25 -27.20
C LEU A 271 -14.97 -13.28 -28.26
N LYS A 272 -13.72 -13.78 -28.25
CA LYS A 272 -13.31 -14.87 -29.17
C LYS A 272 -14.01 -16.18 -28.85
N GLU A 273 -14.31 -16.43 -27.58
CA GLU A 273 -15.04 -17.61 -27.12
C GLU A 273 -16.55 -17.56 -27.44
N GLY A 274 -17.03 -16.44 -27.98
CA GLY A 274 -18.45 -16.24 -28.31
C GLY A 274 -19.32 -15.82 -27.13
N ASP A 275 -18.70 -15.46 -25.99
CA ASP A 275 -19.38 -14.93 -24.82
C ASP A 275 -19.61 -13.42 -24.99
N VAL A 276 -20.86 -13.03 -25.19
CA VAL A 276 -21.27 -11.63 -25.40
C VAL A 276 -21.49 -10.90 -24.08
N GLU A 277 -21.79 -11.62 -23.00
CA GLU A 277 -22.17 -11.03 -21.70
C GLU A 277 -20.96 -10.93 -20.75
N GLY A 278 -20.03 -11.89 -20.79
CA GLY A 278 -18.80 -11.88 -20.00
C GLY A 278 -18.00 -10.56 -20.06
N PRO A 279 -17.80 -9.95 -21.25
CA PRO A 279 -17.11 -8.67 -21.38
C PRO A 279 -17.76 -7.50 -20.62
N VAL A 280 -19.08 -7.53 -20.40
CA VAL A 280 -19.81 -6.44 -19.73
C VAL A 280 -19.31 -6.24 -18.29
N SER A 281 -18.99 -7.34 -17.60
CA SER A 281 -18.48 -7.32 -16.23
C SER A 281 -17.13 -6.60 -16.07
N HIS A 282 -16.39 -6.44 -17.17
CA HIS A 282 -15.07 -5.82 -17.19
C HIS A 282 -15.09 -4.32 -17.53
N ILE A 283 -16.19 -3.80 -18.08
CA ILE A 283 -16.30 -2.39 -18.52
C ILE A 283 -16.04 -1.42 -17.35
N ARG A 284 -16.47 -1.77 -16.14
CA ARG A 284 -16.28 -0.92 -14.95
C ARG A 284 -14.81 -0.59 -14.65
N PHE A 285 -13.87 -1.45 -15.05
CA PHE A 285 -12.44 -1.26 -14.80
C PHE A 285 -11.72 -0.47 -15.89
N LEU A 286 -12.44 -0.03 -16.93
CA LEU A 286 -11.88 0.74 -18.05
C LEU A 286 -12.00 2.26 -17.85
N SER A 287 -12.82 2.70 -16.91
CA SER A 287 -13.00 4.11 -16.57
C SER A 287 -12.55 4.32 -15.13
N PRO A 288 -11.53 5.17 -14.88
CA PRO A 288 -11.17 5.56 -13.53
C PRO A 288 -12.11 6.62 -12.93
#